data_AF-A0A2E9SXC9-F1
#
_entry.id   AF-A0A2E9SXC9-F1
#
_cell.length_a   1.000
_cell.length_b   1.000
_cell.length_c   1.000
_cell.angle_alpha   90.00
_cell.angle_beta   90.00
_cell.angle_gamma   90.00
#
_symmetry.space_group_name_H-M   'P 1'
#
loop_
_entity.id
_entity.type
_entity.pdbx_description
1 polymer ?
#
loop_
_entity_poly.entity_id
_entity_poly.type
_entity_poly.pdbx_seq_one_letter_code
_entity_poly.pdbx_strand_id
1 'polypeptide(L)'
;MSRKKKSRKIPSNGPVRLSKEKLREMRALKEQRVKKTKGAKPGSRNAPDVQKGENTKANNQAKDKRVGSKKPVSLVAPKAEPKVEMKRNLKPMVELKKVNEPELTPEQELEALENDERLLKLVERHERGELLTGKDAKYFNSRIARHQELCELLGIEDEDEYEDDFEDDSYDEGESDFDKYLSDDLANEWLDDEDEDER
;
A
#
# COMPACT_ATOMS: atom_id res chain seq x y z
N MET A 1 -15.82 -56.53 -21.58
CA MET A 1 -15.19 -56.13 -20.31
C MET A 1 -14.04 -55.15 -20.60
N SER A 2 -14.24 -53.84 -20.47
CA SER A 2 -13.20 -52.85 -20.76
C SER A 2 -12.24 -52.69 -19.56
N ARG A 3 -10.93 -52.73 -19.81
CA ARG A 3 -9.89 -52.55 -18.79
C ARG A 3 -9.91 -51.11 -18.27
N LYS A 4 -10.50 -50.86 -17.10
CA LYS A 4 -10.27 -49.64 -16.33
C LYS A 4 -8.82 -49.66 -15.82
N LYS A 5 -7.98 -48.73 -16.30
CA LYS A 5 -6.60 -48.57 -15.80
C LYS A 5 -6.61 -47.83 -14.47
N LYS A 6 -5.82 -48.30 -13.50
CA LYS A 6 -5.63 -47.65 -12.19
C LYS A 6 -4.94 -46.28 -12.39
N SER A 7 -5.59 -45.20 -11.96
CA SER A 7 -5.00 -43.86 -11.91
C SER A 7 -4.03 -43.75 -10.73
N ARG A 8 -2.91 -43.05 -10.88
CA ARG A 8 -1.98 -42.78 -9.76
C ARG A 8 -2.51 -41.63 -8.91
N LYS A 9 -2.48 -41.82 -7.59
CA LYS A 9 -2.84 -40.80 -6.59
C LYS A 9 -1.84 -39.63 -6.68
N ILE A 10 -2.38 -38.41 -6.77
CA ILE A 10 -1.59 -37.18 -6.86
C ILE A 10 -0.97 -36.92 -5.47
N PRO A 11 0.33 -36.60 -5.37
CA PRO A 11 0.94 -36.28 -4.09
C PRO A 11 0.33 -35.00 -3.51
N SER A 12 -0.09 -35.03 -2.24
CA SER A 12 -0.66 -33.87 -1.52
C SER A 12 0.40 -32.80 -1.20
N ASN A 13 1.67 -33.21 -1.11
CA ASN A 13 2.77 -32.34 -0.71
C ASN A 13 3.74 -32.16 -1.88
N GLY A 14 3.45 -31.21 -2.77
CA GLY A 14 4.35 -30.78 -3.84
C GLY A 14 3.64 -30.45 -5.16
N PRO A 15 4.28 -29.68 -6.06
CA PRO A 15 3.67 -29.29 -7.32
C PRO A 15 3.43 -30.51 -8.22
N VAL A 16 2.20 -30.64 -8.71
CA VAL A 16 1.78 -31.70 -9.61
C VAL A 16 2.55 -31.57 -10.94
N ARG A 17 3.05 -32.70 -11.47
CA ARG A 17 3.64 -32.72 -12.82
C ARG A 17 2.60 -32.25 -13.83
N LEU A 18 2.89 -31.13 -14.50
CA LEU A 18 2.05 -30.57 -15.56
C LEU A 18 1.86 -31.58 -16.71
N SER A 19 0.72 -31.50 -17.39
CA SER A 19 0.44 -32.34 -18.56
C SER A 19 1.46 -32.08 -19.68
N LYS A 20 1.66 -33.08 -20.54
CA LYS A 20 2.59 -32.97 -21.69
C LYS A 20 2.25 -31.79 -22.59
N GLU A 21 0.97 -31.46 -22.71
CA GLU A 21 0.46 -30.35 -23.51
C GLU A 21 0.78 -28.99 -22.88
N LYS A 22 0.53 -28.82 -21.57
CA LYS A 22 0.90 -27.60 -20.83
C LYS A 22 2.40 -27.32 -20.85
N LEU A 23 3.23 -28.37 -20.80
CA LEU A 23 4.69 -28.24 -20.95
C LEU A 23 5.11 -27.80 -22.36
N ARG A 24 4.38 -28.19 -23.40
CA ARG A 24 4.62 -27.74 -24.78
C ARG A 24 4.25 -26.28 -24.96
N GLU A 25 3.11 -25.86 -24.43
CA GLU A 25 2.64 -24.47 -24.44
C GLU A 25 3.65 -23.52 -23.78
N MET A 26 4.12 -23.88 -22.58
CA MET A 26 5.14 -23.10 -21.85
C MET A 26 6.49 -23.03 -22.60
N ARG A 27 6.86 -24.09 -23.33
CA ARG A 27 8.08 -24.09 -24.16
C ARG A 27 7.88 -23.22 -25.41
N ALA A 28 6.72 -23.25 -26.05
CA ALA A 28 6.39 -22.42 -27.21
C ALA A 28 6.46 -20.91 -26.85
N LEU A 29 5.92 -20.52 -25.70
CA LEU A 29 6.06 -19.13 -25.20
C LEU A 29 7.52 -18.73 -24.99
N LYS A 30 8.37 -19.66 -24.54
CA LYS A 30 9.81 -19.41 -24.35
C LYS A 30 10.59 -19.34 -25.66
N GLU A 31 10.09 -19.96 -26.73
CA GLU A 31 10.67 -19.93 -28.08
C GLU A 31 10.28 -18.69 -28.88
N GLN A 32 9.11 -18.08 -28.61
CA GLN A 32 8.73 -16.79 -29.20
C GLN A 32 9.65 -15.64 -28.78
N ARG A 33 10.31 -15.76 -27.61
CA ARG A 33 11.29 -14.75 -27.19
C ARG A 33 12.62 -14.94 -27.92
N VAL A 34 12.92 -14.04 -28.85
CA VAL A 34 14.21 -14.00 -29.55
C VAL A 34 15.35 -13.88 -28.54
N LYS A 35 16.13 -14.96 -28.37
CA LYS A 35 17.31 -14.96 -27.50
C LYS A 35 18.43 -14.19 -28.20
N LYS A 36 18.94 -13.14 -27.56
CA LYS A 36 20.19 -12.50 -27.97
C LYS A 36 21.32 -13.52 -27.78
N THR A 37 21.84 -14.08 -28.87
CA THR A 37 22.99 -14.99 -28.81
C THR A 37 24.27 -14.16 -28.62
N LYS A 38 25.19 -14.66 -27.79
CA LYS A 38 26.54 -14.10 -27.71
C LYS A 38 27.34 -14.67 -28.89
N GLY A 39 27.51 -13.88 -29.95
CA GLY A 39 28.33 -14.27 -31.11
C GLY A 39 27.79 -13.77 -32.45
N ALA A 40 28.65 -13.80 -33.47
CA ALA A 40 28.25 -13.51 -34.85
C ALA A 40 27.32 -14.61 -35.39
N LYS A 41 26.50 -14.29 -36.39
CA LYS A 41 25.61 -15.27 -37.02
C LYS A 41 26.42 -16.44 -37.60
N PRO A 42 25.92 -17.70 -37.52
CA PRO A 42 26.54 -18.82 -38.21
C PRO A 42 26.63 -18.50 -39.71
N GLY A 43 27.77 -18.80 -40.33
CA GLY A 43 28.04 -18.45 -41.73
C GLY A 43 28.62 -17.04 -41.98
N SER A 44 28.76 -16.19 -40.95
CA SER A 44 29.31 -14.83 -41.09
C SER A 44 30.74 -14.77 -41.66
N ARG A 45 31.51 -15.86 -41.58
CA ARG A 45 32.89 -15.94 -42.13
C ARG A 45 32.90 -16.23 -43.63
N ASN A 46 31.80 -16.77 -44.17
CA ASN A 46 31.73 -17.29 -45.54
C ASN A 46 30.91 -16.37 -46.46
N ALA A 47 30.37 -15.25 -45.94
CA ALA A 47 29.57 -14.29 -46.69
C ALA A 47 30.23 -12.89 -46.71
N PRO A 48 31.41 -12.71 -47.34
CA PRO A 48 32.06 -11.40 -47.45
C PRO A 48 31.32 -10.42 -48.39
N ASP A 49 30.39 -10.87 -49.23
CA ASP A 49 29.76 -10.04 -50.28
C ASP A 49 28.32 -9.55 -49.98
N VAL A 50 27.67 -9.98 -48.89
CA VAL A 50 26.29 -9.53 -48.57
C VAL A 50 26.29 -8.14 -47.91
N GLN A 51 27.45 -7.53 -47.69
CA GLN A 51 27.60 -6.18 -47.11
C GLN A 51 27.85 -5.09 -48.16
N LYS A 52 27.64 -5.36 -49.46
CA LYS A 52 27.68 -4.34 -50.52
C LYS A 52 26.27 -3.92 -50.91
N GLY A 53 25.67 -3.10 -50.06
CA GLY A 53 24.44 -2.38 -50.36
C GLY A 53 24.42 -1.12 -49.52
N GLU A 54 24.82 -0.02 -50.13
CA GLU A 54 24.57 1.35 -49.68
C GLU A 54 24.92 1.69 -48.23
N ASN A 55 26.09 2.30 -48.03
CA ASN A 55 26.22 3.52 -47.23
C ASN A 55 27.62 4.09 -47.40
N THR A 56 27.76 4.87 -48.46
CA THR A 56 28.73 5.96 -48.48
C THR A 56 28.42 6.87 -47.28
N LYS A 57 29.43 7.23 -46.48
CA LYS A 57 29.40 8.14 -45.30
C LYS A 57 29.35 7.53 -43.88
N ALA A 58 29.92 6.35 -43.64
CA ALA A 58 30.24 5.94 -42.27
C ALA A 58 31.72 5.54 -42.14
N ASN A 59 32.56 6.53 -41.83
CA ASN A 59 33.99 6.32 -41.56
C ASN A 59 34.26 5.57 -40.22
N ASN A 60 33.20 5.03 -39.59
CA ASN A 60 33.23 4.40 -38.27
C ASN A 60 32.64 2.98 -38.26
N GLN A 61 32.51 2.33 -39.42
CA GLN A 61 32.23 0.90 -39.47
C GLN A 61 33.49 0.10 -39.09
N ALA A 62 33.29 -1.04 -38.41
CA ALA A 62 34.38 -1.94 -38.02
C ALA A 62 35.05 -2.53 -39.26
N LYS A 63 36.12 -1.90 -39.73
CA LYS A 63 36.94 -2.38 -40.84
C LYS A 63 37.71 -3.63 -40.40
N ASP A 64 38.02 -4.51 -41.36
CA ASP A 64 38.81 -5.72 -41.10
C ASP A 64 40.15 -5.35 -40.45
N LYS A 65 40.46 -6.00 -39.31
CA LYS A 65 41.70 -5.81 -38.55
C LYS A 65 42.96 -6.09 -39.38
N ARG A 66 42.85 -6.89 -40.46
CA ARG A 66 43.96 -7.19 -41.37
C ARG A 66 44.32 -6.01 -42.29
N VAL A 67 43.40 -5.06 -42.47
CA VAL A 67 43.63 -3.87 -43.31
C VAL A 67 44.05 -2.71 -42.40
N GLY A 68 45.30 -2.27 -42.53
CA GLY A 68 45.84 -1.13 -41.79
C GLY A 68 45.11 0.18 -42.08
N SER A 69 45.25 1.17 -41.19
CA SER A 69 44.65 2.49 -41.36
C SER A 69 45.31 3.25 -42.51
N LYS A 70 44.61 3.36 -43.65
CA LYS A 70 44.99 4.22 -44.79
C LYS A 70 44.40 5.64 -44.70
N LYS A 71 44.20 6.17 -43.49
CA LYS A 71 43.68 7.54 -43.32
C LYS A 71 44.79 8.53 -43.70
N PRO A 72 44.57 9.46 -44.66
CA PRO A 72 45.58 10.46 -45.02
C PRO A 72 45.85 11.37 -43.83
N VAL A 73 47.13 11.66 -43.57
CA VAL A 73 47.57 12.59 -42.53
C VAL A 73 47.77 13.96 -43.18
N SER A 74 47.17 15.00 -42.60
CA SER A 74 47.39 16.38 -43.07
C SER A 74 48.79 16.86 -42.66
N LEU A 75 49.49 17.52 -43.58
CA LEU A 75 50.81 18.12 -43.35
C LEU A 75 50.75 19.51 -42.70
N VAL A 76 49.55 20.05 -42.48
CA VAL A 76 49.33 21.36 -41.87
C VAL A 76 49.08 21.20 -40.38
N ALA A 77 49.72 22.02 -39.54
CA ALA A 77 49.54 22.01 -38.10
C ALA A 77 48.07 22.22 -37.73
N PRO A 78 47.44 21.31 -36.94
CA PRO A 78 46.05 21.46 -36.58
C PRO A 78 45.87 22.65 -35.63
N LYS A 79 45.00 23.59 -36.04
CA LYS A 79 44.54 24.67 -35.16
C LYS A 79 43.73 24.03 -34.02
N ALA A 80 44.05 24.41 -32.78
CA ALA A 80 43.44 23.84 -31.58
C ALA A 80 41.90 23.80 -31.71
N GLU A 81 41.33 22.60 -31.75
CA GLU A 81 39.90 22.41 -31.85
C GLU A 81 39.22 22.90 -30.56
N PRO A 82 38.08 23.61 -30.65
CA PRO A 82 37.35 24.04 -29.47
C PRO A 82 36.84 22.81 -28.73
N LYS A 83 37.17 22.71 -27.44
CA LYS A 83 36.66 21.67 -26.55
C LYS A 83 35.12 21.72 -26.58
N VAL A 84 34.52 20.68 -27.15
CA VAL A 84 33.07 20.53 -27.18
C VAL A 84 32.58 20.23 -25.77
N GLU A 85 32.06 21.25 -25.09
CA GLU A 85 31.36 21.08 -23.82
C GLU A 85 30.04 20.36 -24.08
N MET A 86 29.96 19.11 -23.60
CA MET A 86 28.73 18.33 -23.65
C MET A 86 27.72 18.90 -22.66
N LYS A 87 26.82 19.76 -23.15
CA LYS A 87 25.66 20.24 -22.39
C LYS A 87 24.66 19.10 -22.18
N ARG A 88 24.91 18.29 -21.16
CA ARG A 88 23.99 17.23 -20.72
C ARG A 88 22.96 17.85 -19.79
N ASN A 89 21.73 17.97 -20.26
CA ASN A 89 20.62 18.48 -19.46
C ASN A 89 20.23 17.38 -18.45
N LEU A 90 20.78 17.47 -17.23
CA LEU A 90 20.57 16.52 -16.12
C LEU A 90 19.28 16.81 -15.32
N LYS A 91 18.32 17.54 -15.89
CA LYS A 91 17.06 17.84 -15.20
C LYS A 91 16.11 16.65 -15.38
N PRO A 92 15.59 16.06 -14.29
CA PRO A 92 14.59 15.00 -14.38
C PRO A 92 13.33 15.58 -15.03
N MET A 93 12.85 14.91 -16.08
CA MET A 93 11.72 15.36 -16.91
C MET A 93 10.35 14.90 -16.36
N VAL A 94 10.32 14.34 -15.16
CA VAL A 94 9.11 13.77 -14.56
C VAL A 94 8.76 14.57 -13.33
N GLU A 95 7.71 15.37 -13.44
CA GLU A 95 7.06 16.02 -12.31
C GLU A 95 6.17 14.99 -11.61
N LEU A 96 6.53 14.62 -10.37
CA LEU A 96 5.71 13.78 -9.52
C LEU A 96 4.44 14.56 -9.13
N LYS A 97 3.34 14.31 -9.86
CA LYS A 97 2.01 14.74 -9.41
C LYS A 97 1.66 13.97 -8.16
N LYS A 98 1.48 14.68 -7.04
CA LYS A 98 0.90 14.12 -5.82
C LYS A 98 -0.48 13.61 -6.21
N VAL A 99 -0.71 12.32 -6.01
CA VAL A 99 -2.02 11.71 -6.17
C VAL A 99 -2.87 12.30 -5.05
N ASN A 100 -3.87 13.10 -5.40
CA ASN A 100 -4.92 13.44 -4.45
C ASN A 100 -5.62 12.13 -4.13
N GLU A 101 -5.40 11.62 -2.93
CA GLU A 101 -6.23 10.55 -2.40
C GLU A 101 -7.68 11.03 -2.43
N PRO A 102 -8.66 10.16 -2.73
CA PRO A 102 -10.05 10.53 -2.64
C PRO A 102 -10.29 11.07 -1.23
N GLU A 103 -10.81 12.29 -1.13
CA GLU A 103 -11.19 12.92 0.13
C GLU A 103 -12.34 12.09 0.73
N LEU A 104 -12.01 10.97 1.38
CA LEU A 104 -12.94 10.34 2.30
C LEU A 104 -13.18 11.36 3.41
N THR A 105 -14.45 11.59 3.73
CA THR A 105 -14.77 12.40 4.89
C THR A 105 -14.24 11.67 6.14
N PRO A 106 -13.80 12.40 7.17
CA PRO A 106 -13.35 11.79 8.43
C PRO A 106 -14.35 10.77 8.99
N GLU A 107 -15.66 11.03 8.84
CA GLU A 107 -16.75 10.12 9.21
C GLU A 107 -16.71 8.78 8.46
N GLN A 108 -16.53 8.82 7.13
CA GLN A 108 -16.46 7.60 6.31
C GLN A 108 -15.21 6.78 6.62
N GLU A 109 -14.12 7.46 6.96
CA GLU A 109 -12.90 6.81 7.38
C GLU A 109 -13.06 6.12 8.74
N LEU A 110 -13.76 6.77 9.68
CA LEU A 110 -14.08 6.22 10.99
C LEU A 110 -14.97 4.98 10.87
N GLU A 111 -16.06 5.05 10.09
CA GLU A 111 -16.94 3.90 9.82
C GLU A 111 -16.17 2.73 9.18
N ALA A 112 -15.22 3.02 8.28
CA ALA A 112 -14.39 1.99 7.66
C ALA A 112 -13.41 1.35 8.64
N LEU A 113 -12.91 2.09 9.65
CA LEU A 113 -12.07 1.56 10.71
C LEU A 113 -12.85 0.65 11.66
N GLU A 114 -14.05 1.06 12.08
CA GLU A 114 -14.94 0.28 12.94
C GLU A 114 -15.35 -1.05 12.29
N ASN A 115 -15.56 -1.04 10.97
CA ASN A 115 -15.93 -2.22 10.19
C ASN A 115 -14.72 -3.06 9.72
N ASP A 116 -13.48 -2.74 10.09
CA ASP A 116 -12.31 -3.54 9.71
C ASP A 116 -12.29 -4.89 10.46
N GLU A 117 -12.63 -5.98 9.74
CA GLU A 117 -12.62 -7.33 10.28
C GLU A 117 -11.30 -7.72 10.96
N ARG A 118 -10.16 -7.20 10.48
CA ARG A 118 -8.85 -7.52 11.07
C ARG A 118 -8.70 -6.83 12.42
N LEU A 119 -9.12 -5.58 12.53
CA LEU A 119 -9.06 -4.82 13.77
C LEU A 119 -9.98 -5.45 14.82
N LEU A 120 -11.23 -5.77 14.46
CA LEU A 120 -12.20 -6.44 15.33
C LEU A 120 -11.65 -7.75 15.92
N LYS A 121 -11.06 -8.62 15.09
CA LYS A 121 -10.44 -9.88 15.56
C LYS A 121 -9.25 -9.67 16.51
N LEU A 122 -8.54 -8.55 16.38
CA LEU A 122 -7.43 -8.19 17.24
C LEU A 122 -7.91 -7.62 18.58
N VAL A 123 -8.99 -6.82 18.57
CA VAL A 123 -9.69 -6.34 19.78
C VAL A 123 -10.19 -7.53 20.59
N GLU A 124 -10.92 -8.47 19.97
CA GLU A 124 -11.41 -9.68 20.66
C GLU A 124 -10.29 -10.52 21.29
N ARG A 125 -9.09 -10.53 20.71
CA ARG A 125 -7.92 -11.22 21.30
C ARG A 125 -7.38 -10.45 22.50
N HIS A 126 -7.29 -9.14 22.39
CA HIS A 126 -6.87 -8.27 23.47
C HIS A 126 -7.81 -8.37 24.67
N GLU A 127 -9.12 -8.35 24.44
CA GLU A 127 -10.17 -8.52 25.47
C GLU A 127 -10.11 -9.90 26.15
N ARG A 128 -9.75 -10.94 25.39
CA ARG A 128 -9.48 -12.28 25.93
C ARG A 128 -8.18 -12.36 26.73
N GLY A 129 -7.43 -11.27 26.85
CA GLY A 129 -6.14 -11.21 27.57
C GLY A 129 -4.98 -11.81 26.79
N GLU A 130 -5.11 -12.05 25.49
CA GLU A 130 -4.01 -12.54 24.65
C GLU A 130 -3.06 -11.38 24.30
N LEU A 131 -1.76 -11.59 24.48
CA LEU A 131 -0.74 -10.59 24.17
C LEU A 131 -0.54 -10.49 22.65
N LEU A 132 -0.93 -9.37 22.06
CA LEU A 132 -0.61 -9.06 20.67
C LEU A 132 0.89 -8.77 20.52
N THR A 133 1.54 -9.37 19.52
CA THR A 133 2.99 -9.19 19.31
C THR A 133 3.35 -8.81 17.88
N GLY A 134 4.49 -8.13 17.72
CA GLY A 134 5.12 -7.87 16.42
C GLY A 134 4.28 -7.00 15.49
N LYS A 135 3.77 -7.60 14.41
CA LYS A 135 3.02 -6.88 13.37
C LYS A 135 1.59 -6.56 13.79
N ASP A 136 0.97 -7.43 14.59
CA ASP A 136 -0.42 -7.26 14.98
C ASP A 136 -0.56 -6.19 16.07
N ALA A 137 0.37 -6.15 17.04
CA ALA A 137 0.44 -5.05 18.01
C ALA A 137 0.66 -3.69 17.33
N LYS A 138 1.58 -3.62 16.36
CA LYS A 138 1.82 -2.38 15.60
C LYS A 138 0.58 -1.95 14.81
N TYR A 139 -0.12 -2.90 14.18
CA TYR A 139 -1.33 -2.63 13.44
C TYR A 139 -2.44 -2.11 14.36
N PHE A 140 -2.70 -2.83 15.46
CA PHE A 140 -3.67 -2.45 16.48
C PHE A 140 -3.39 -1.04 17.00
N ASN A 141 -2.18 -0.76 17.50
CA ASN A 141 -1.82 0.56 18.02
C ASN A 141 -1.98 1.66 16.96
N SER A 142 -1.58 1.41 15.70
CA SER A 142 -1.71 2.41 14.64
C SER A 142 -3.16 2.72 14.26
N ARG A 143 -4.06 1.73 14.40
CA ARG A 143 -5.48 1.89 14.08
C ARG A 143 -6.25 2.54 15.23
N ILE A 144 -5.95 2.17 16.47
CA ILE A 144 -6.49 2.81 17.68
C ILE A 144 -6.09 4.29 17.71
N ALA A 145 -4.81 4.62 17.50
CA ALA A 145 -4.36 6.01 17.48
C ALA A 145 -5.07 6.85 16.39
N ARG A 146 -5.23 6.27 15.19
CA ARG A 146 -5.96 6.94 14.10
C ARG A 146 -7.46 7.10 14.43
N HIS A 147 -8.06 6.14 15.12
CA HIS A 147 -9.44 6.23 15.57
C HIS A 147 -9.62 7.40 16.56
N GLN A 148 -8.71 7.53 17.54
CA GLN A 148 -8.70 8.65 18.49
C GLN A 148 -8.56 10.00 17.77
N GLU A 149 -7.59 10.12 16.85
CA GLU A 149 -7.41 11.33 16.04
C GLU A 149 -8.68 11.70 15.25
N LEU A 150 -9.43 10.72 14.73
CA LEU A 150 -10.69 10.96 14.00
C LEU A 150 -11.83 11.37 14.95
N CYS A 151 -11.93 10.77 16.13
CA CYS A 151 -12.90 11.18 17.15
C CYS A 151 -12.66 12.63 17.59
N GLU A 152 -11.40 12.99 17.90
CA GLU A 152 -10.99 14.36 18.23
C GLU A 152 -11.34 15.35 17.11
N LEU A 153 -11.06 14.97 15.85
CA LEU A 153 -11.33 15.83 14.70
C LEU A 153 -12.82 16.03 14.42
N LEU A 154 -13.65 15.06 14.79
CA LEU A 154 -15.10 15.13 14.73
C LEU A 154 -15.74 15.78 15.97
N GLY A 155 -14.97 16.04 17.02
CA GLY A 155 -15.49 16.58 18.29
C GLY A 155 -16.37 15.58 19.04
N ILE A 156 -16.20 14.28 18.77
CA ILE A 156 -16.76 13.21 19.60
C ILE A 156 -15.71 12.99 20.69
N GLU A 157 -15.72 13.87 21.68
CA GLU A 157 -14.87 13.71 22.86
C GLU A 157 -15.32 12.44 23.59
N ASP A 158 -14.37 11.59 23.97
CA ASP A 158 -14.65 10.46 24.85
C ASP A 158 -15.16 11.05 26.18
N GLU A 159 -16.39 10.71 26.55
CA GLU A 159 -17.12 11.25 27.73
C GLU A 159 -16.35 11.02 29.06
N ASP A 160 -15.26 10.25 29.04
CA ASP A 160 -14.39 9.92 30.16
C ASP A 160 -13.36 11.02 30.53
N GLU A 161 -13.13 12.06 29.69
CA GLU A 161 -12.24 13.19 30.03
C GLU A 161 -13.00 14.39 30.65
N TYR A 162 -14.33 14.29 30.75
CA TYR A 162 -15.19 15.30 31.41
C TYR A 162 -15.39 15.07 32.93
N GLU A 163 -14.71 14.10 33.53
CA GLU A 163 -14.88 13.80 34.96
C GLU A 163 -14.03 14.70 35.89
N ASP A 164 -13.12 15.52 35.36
CA ASP A 164 -12.24 16.42 36.16
C ASP A 164 -12.67 17.91 36.17
N ASP A 165 -13.68 18.31 35.38
CA ASP A 165 -14.19 19.71 35.36
C ASP A 165 -15.58 19.87 36.01
N PHE A 166 -16.13 18.78 36.57
CA PHE A 166 -17.43 18.79 37.26
C PHE A 166 -17.33 18.69 38.79
N GLU A 167 -16.13 18.77 39.37
CA GLU A 167 -15.89 18.53 40.80
C GLU A 167 -15.59 19.80 41.65
N ASP A 168 -15.92 21.02 41.18
CA ASP A 168 -15.72 22.26 41.97
C ASP A 168 -16.92 23.23 42.03
N ASP A 169 -18.16 22.75 41.98
CA ASP A 169 -19.33 23.57 42.39
C ASP A 169 -20.32 22.82 43.31
N SER A 170 -19.82 21.84 44.06
CA SER A 170 -20.65 21.04 44.97
C SER A 170 -20.97 21.71 46.34
N TYR A 171 -20.58 22.95 46.65
CA TYR A 171 -20.71 23.42 48.04
C TYR A 171 -21.00 24.91 48.23
N ASP A 172 -22.07 25.43 47.62
CA ASP A 172 -22.78 26.60 48.16
C ASP A 172 -24.19 26.20 48.63
N GLU A 173 -24.22 25.79 49.91
CA GLU A 173 -25.28 26.04 50.90
C GLU A 173 -26.74 26.21 50.37
N GLY A 174 -27.48 25.09 50.31
CA GLY A 174 -28.75 25.06 51.07
C GLY A 174 -30.09 24.86 50.36
N GLU A 175 -30.21 24.83 49.03
CA GLU A 175 -31.49 24.48 48.38
C GLU A 175 -31.25 23.77 47.04
N SER A 176 -31.20 22.44 47.03
CA SER A 176 -31.32 21.68 45.78
C SER A 176 -32.77 21.69 45.31
N ASP A 177 -33.02 21.83 44.01
CA ASP A 177 -34.37 21.75 43.41
C ASP A 177 -35.11 20.45 43.78
N PHE A 178 -34.35 19.41 44.13
CA PHE A 178 -34.86 18.14 44.62
C PHE A 178 -35.41 18.23 46.06
N ASP A 179 -34.73 18.97 46.95
CA ASP A 179 -35.19 19.18 48.33
C ASP A 179 -36.43 20.09 48.36
N LYS A 180 -36.50 21.06 47.44
CA LYS A 180 -37.70 21.91 47.26
C LYS A 180 -38.92 21.08 46.85
N TYR A 181 -38.74 20.11 45.95
CA TYR A 181 -39.80 19.19 45.51
C TYR A 181 -40.28 18.22 46.61
N LEU A 182 -39.40 17.83 47.54
CA LEU A 182 -39.80 17.03 48.71
C LEU A 182 -40.42 17.88 49.82
N SER A 183 -40.06 19.16 49.92
CA SER A 183 -40.59 20.09 50.92
C SER A 183 -41.94 20.71 50.55
N ASP A 184 -42.33 20.66 49.26
CA ASP A 184 -43.59 21.20 48.75
C ASP A 184 -44.73 20.21 49.04
N ASP A 185 -45.18 20.23 50.30
CA ASP A 185 -46.53 20.06 50.89
C ASP A 185 -47.60 19.09 50.31
N LEU A 186 -47.34 18.33 49.24
CA LEU A 186 -48.32 17.43 48.63
C LEU A 186 -48.53 16.14 49.45
N ALA A 187 -47.57 15.80 50.31
CA ALA A 187 -47.63 14.62 51.16
C ALA A 187 -48.35 14.87 52.50
N ASN A 188 -48.44 16.13 52.95
CA ASN A 188 -49.15 16.48 54.18
C ASN A 188 -50.66 16.66 53.95
N GLU A 189 -51.10 17.14 52.78
CA GLU A 189 -52.53 17.28 52.47
C GLU A 189 -53.27 15.93 52.40
N TRP A 190 -52.56 14.82 52.10
CA TRP A 190 -53.16 13.48 52.04
C TRP A 190 -53.19 12.74 53.39
N LEU A 191 -52.47 13.24 54.40
CA LEU A 191 -52.35 12.59 55.72
C LEU A 191 -53.20 13.25 56.81
N ASP A 192 -53.70 14.47 56.58
CA ASP A 192 -54.44 15.27 57.58
C ASP A 192 -55.98 15.16 57.44
N ASP A 193 -56.48 14.43 56.43
CA ASP A 193 -57.92 14.29 56.15
C ASP A 193 -58.59 13.05 56.83
N GLU A 194 -57.86 12.28 57.65
CA GLU A 194 -58.38 11.02 58.25
C GLU A 194 -58.66 11.06 59.77
N ASP A 195 -58.44 12.19 60.47
CA ASP A 195 -58.53 12.26 61.95
C ASP A 195 -59.49 13.35 62.52
N GLU A 196 -60.52 13.79 61.79
CA GLU A 196 -61.53 14.75 62.32
C GLU A 196 -62.93 14.17 62.61
N ASP A 197 -63.04 12.85 62.83
CA ASP A 197 -64.27 12.17 63.29
C ASP A 197 -64.13 11.61 64.72
N GLU A 198 -63.75 12.41 65.73
CA GLU A 198 -64.03 12.08 67.14
C GLU A 198 -63.89 13.27 68.13
N ARG A 199 -64.85 14.22 68.12
CA ARG A 199 -65.41 14.78 69.38
C ARG A 199 -66.71 15.57 69.27
#